data_AF-A0A522UPA8-F1
#
_entry.id   AF-A0A522UPA8-F1
#
_cell.length_a   1.000
_cell.length_b   1.000
_cell.length_c   1.000
_cell.angle_alpha   90.00
_cell.angle_beta   90.00
_cell.angle_gamma   90.00
#
_symmetry.space_group_name_H-M   'P 1'
#
loop_
_entity.id
_entity.type
_entity.pdbx_description
1 polymer ?
#
loop_
_entity_poly.entity_id
_entity_poly.type
_entity_poly.pdbx_seq_one_letter_code
_entity_poly.pdbx_strand_id
1 'polypeptide(L)'
;MANTRSSGLCAENDVPLLAVHFDSVFRGREVNAAFIWGVFQISESFTQVKSGDRYGELEISSVSSNGIDMSNRNSLSLSPGNTVDLVGNLKIIVADSSTLRFALSVERTGAFEMRGTIYPTATEWDLMNFGLNIGGTNLGFYYDMDNDVGKERLKIESINGRTIPEGKLRYSTTAEEVSFDAPAKGNQLGNITIRVLNKDEPVAGAVVSFDNKDIGLTDENGELNYMLEDSGMHTIYASMSGFAKAARDIEVRMPFAEFVLGQKKTVEVKDAPFNVFLMED
;
A
#
# COMPACT_ATOMS: atom_id res chain seq x y z
N MET A 1 18.50 -12.64 48.55
CA MET A 1 17.84 -13.22 47.35
C MET A 1 17.22 -14.54 47.78
N ALA A 2 15.95 -14.79 47.45
CA ALA A 2 15.29 -16.06 47.69
C ALA A 2 14.84 -16.64 46.34
N ASN A 3 15.14 -17.92 46.10
CA ASN A 3 14.85 -18.59 44.82
C ASN A 3 14.05 -19.87 45.06
N THR A 4 13.05 -20.11 44.22
CA THR A 4 12.35 -21.40 44.08
C THR A 4 12.79 -22.04 42.77
N ARG A 5 13.08 -23.35 42.80
CA ARG A 5 13.61 -24.08 41.65
C ARG A 5 12.70 -25.22 41.25
N SER A 6 12.70 -25.55 39.96
CA SER A 6 11.88 -26.62 39.40
C SER A 6 12.42 -28.01 39.76
N SER A 7 11.49 -28.97 39.82
CA SER A 7 11.80 -30.40 39.73
C SER A 7 11.16 -30.95 38.45
N GLY A 8 11.97 -31.44 37.51
CA GLY A 8 11.48 -32.13 36.30
C GLY A 8 10.88 -31.23 35.20
N LEU A 9 11.35 -30.00 35.03
CA LEU A 9 10.91 -29.16 33.90
C LEU A 9 11.60 -29.61 32.61
N CYS A 10 10.86 -30.21 31.67
CA CYS A 10 11.35 -30.63 30.36
C CYS A 10 12.64 -31.48 30.38
N ALA A 11 12.75 -32.40 31.35
CA ALA A 11 13.92 -33.24 31.65
C ALA A 11 15.11 -32.53 32.33
N GLU A 12 15.01 -31.24 32.63
CA GLU A 12 15.98 -30.51 33.46
C GLU A 12 15.48 -30.30 34.88
N ASN A 13 16.41 -30.40 35.82
CA ASN A 13 16.18 -30.09 37.21
C ASN A 13 16.82 -28.74 37.54
N ASP A 14 16.40 -28.14 38.65
CA ASP A 14 17.12 -27.00 39.25
C ASP A 14 17.01 -25.68 38.46
N VAL A 15 16.01 -25.53 37.59
CA VAL A 15 15.76 -24.26 36.86
C VAL A 15 15.14 -23.24 37.83
N PRO A 16 15.72 -22.04 38.01
CA PRO A 16 15.13 -21.01 38.86
C PRO A 16 13.83 -20.49 38.26
N LEU A 17 12.72 -20.77 38.94
CA LEU A 17 11.37 -20.39 38.50
C LEU A 17 10.96 -19.03 39.01
N LEU A 18 11.39 -18.68 40.22
CA LEU A 18 11.12 -17.41 40.87
C LEU A 18 12.41 -16.94 41.56
N ALA A 19 12.76 -15.68 41.34
CA ALA A 19 13.83 -15.00 42.06
C ALA A 19 13.29 -13.68 42.65
N VAL A 20 13.47 -13.50 43.96
CA VAL A 20 13.02 -12.30 44.68
C VAL A 20 14.23 -11.57 45.26
N HIS A 21 14.36 -10.29 44.88
CA HIS A 21 15.31 -9.37 45.46
C HIS A 21 14.63 -8.52 46.54
N PHE A 22 15.03 -8.73 47.79
CA PHE A 22 14.57 -7.91 48.91
C PHE A 22 15.42 -6.64 48.99
N ASP A 23 14.76 -5.50 49.04
CA ASP A 23 15.37 -4.20 49.30
C ASP A 23 15.83 -4.11 50.76
N SER A 24 14.92 -4.41 51.69
CA SER A 24 15.21 -4.40 53.12
C SER A 24 14.29 -5.35 53.88
N VAL A 25 14.74 -5.77 55.07
CA VAL A 25 13.94 -6.58 55.98
C VAL A 25 13.84 -5.83 57.30
N PHE A 26 12.61 -5.57 57.73
CA PHE A 26 12.29 -4.91 58.98
C PHE A 26 11.78 -5.93 60.00
N ARG A 27 12.34 -5.87 61.22
CA ARG A 27 11.94 -6.75 62.31
C ARG A 27 11.51 -5.91 63.51
N GLY A 28 10.23 -5.96 63.87
CA GLY A 28 9.63 -5.22 64.98
C GLY A 28 9.11 -6.14 66.08
N ARG A 29 8.72 -5.56 67.23
CA ARG A 29 8.15 -6.32 68.37
C ARG A 29 6.78 -6.90 68.08
N GLU A 30 6.02 -6.27 67.19
CA GLU A 30 4.63 -6.64 66.87
C GLU A 30 4.48 -7.08 65.42
N VAL A 31 5.25 -6.51 64.48
CA VAL A 31 5.20 -6.83 63.05
C VAL A 31 6.61 -6.93 62.46
N ASN A 32 6.80 -7.93 61.60
CA ASN A 32 7.97 -8.07 60.74
C ASN A 32 7.54 -7.85 59.29
N ALA A 33 8.36 -7.16 58.51
CA ALA A 33 8.08 -6.86 57.10
C ALA A 33 9.34 -7.08 56.24
N ALA A 34 9.16 -7.40 54.97
CA ALA A 34 10.23 -7.43 54.00
C ALA A 34 9.79 -6.66 52.76
N PHE A 35 10.64 -5.75 52.30
CA PHE A 35 10.40 -4.90 51.15
C PHE A 35 11.07 -5.51 49.94
N ILE A 36 10.34 -5.60 48.83
CA ILE A 36 10.81 -6.26 47.59
C ILE A 36 11.15 -5.18 46.57
N TRP A 37 12.35 -5.26 46.02
CA TRP A 37 12.81 -4.38 44.94
C TRP A 37 12.49 -4.94 43.56
N GLY A 38 12.52 -6.27 43.43
CA GLY A 38 12.29 -6.94 42.15
C GLY A 38 11.86 -8.39 42.29
N VAL A 39 10.98 -8.81 41.38
CA VAL A 39 10.52 -10.19 41.23
C VAL A 39 10.75 -10.58 39.77
N PHE A 40 11.43 -11.70 39.58
CA PHE A 40 11.54 -12.37 38.28
C PHE A 40 10.86 -13.73 38.39
N GLN A 41 9.96 -14.04 37.47
CA GLN A 41 9.27 -15.32 37.42
C GLN A 41 9.18 -15.84 35.99
N ILE A 42 9.32 -17.15 35.83
CA ILE A 42 9.02 -17.88 34.60
C ILE A 42 7.89 -18.89 34.84
N SER A 43 7.14 -19.18 33.80
CA SER A 43 6.06 -20.17 33.84
C SER A 43 6.64 -21.57 34.02
N GLU A 44 5.95 -22.41 34.81
CA GLU A 44 6.23 -23.85 34.89
C GLU A 44 5.68 -24.62 33.68
N SER A 45 4.73 -24.02 32.95
CA SER A 45 4.24 -24.57 31.69
C SER A 45 5.23 -24.26 30.57
N PHE A 46 5.78 -25.30 29.96
CA PHE A 46 6.69 -25.21 28.82
C PHE A 46 6.13 -25.95 27.61
N THR A 47 6.53 -25.53 26.42
CA THR A 47 6.26 -26.24 25.17
C THR A 47 7.52 -27.00 24.78
N GLN A 48 7.48 -28.32 24.83
CA GLN A 48 8.56 -29.13 24.32
C GLN A 48 8.54 -29.08 22.79
N VAL A 49 9.72 -28.90 22.19
CA VAL A 49 9.91 -28.90 20.74
C VAL A 49 10.89 -30.00 20.34
N LYS A 50 10.63 -30.65 19.22
CA LYS A 50 11.45 -31.72 18.66
C LYS A 50 11.44 -31.67 17.14
N SER A 51 12.43 -32.33 16.53
CA SER A 51 12.44 -32.55 15.09
C SER A 51 11.16 -33.25 14.64
N GLY A 52 10.59 -32.79 13.54
CA GLY A 52 9.28 -33.20 13.01
C GLY A 52 8.09 -32.41 13.57
N ASP A 53 8.25 -31.56 14.59
CA ASP A 53 7.16 -30.69 15.05
C ASP A 53 6.83 -29.63 13.98
N ARG A 54 5.55 -29.31 13.85
CA ARG A 54 5.03 -28.48 12.76
C ARG A 54 4.46 -27.17 13.26
N TYR A 55 4.76 -26.11 12.52
CA TYR A 55 4.33 -24.75 12.81
C TYR A 55 3.94 -24.08 11.49
N GLY A 56 2.66 -24.18 11.15
CA GLY A 56 2.14 -23.75 9.85
C GLY A 56 2.78 -24.55 8.72
N GLU A 57 3.36 -23.84 7.76
CA GLU A 57 4.04 -24.41 6.60
C GLU A 57 5.46 -24.92 6.90
N LEU A 58 6.01 -24.58 8.07
CA LEU A 58 7.35 -24.96 8.48
C LEU A 58 7.33 -26.17 9.42
N GLU A 59 8.30 -27.05 9.23
CA GLU A 59 8.56 -28.21 10.09
C GLU A 59 9.97 -28.09 10.68
N ILE A 60 10.11 -28.39 11.97
CA ILE A 60 11.40 -28.42 12.65
C ILE A 60 12.25 -29.53 12.04
N SER A 61 13.32 -29.16 11.35
CA SER A 61 14.27 -30.11 10.78
C SER A 61 15.32 -30.54 11.81
N SER A 62 15.75 -29.61 12.68
CA SER A 62 16.81 -29.84 13.67
C SER A 62 16.54 -29.11 14.99
N VAL A 63 16.89 -29.76 16.10
CA VAL A 63 16.96 -29.13 17.44
C VAL A 63 18.34 -29.43 18.01
N SER A 64 19.11 -28.38 18.30
CA SER A 64 20.46 -28.51 18.82
C SER A 64 20.79 -27.37 19.80
N SER A 65 21.98 -27.44 20.42
CA SER A 65 22.52 -26.34 21.23
C SER A 65 22.75 -25.05 20.43
N ASN A 66 22.84 -25.14 19.10
CA ASN A 66 23.08 -23.99 18.23
C ASN A 66 21.77 -23.31 17.79
N GLY A 67 20.63 -23.98 17.97
CA GLY A 67 19.33 -23.43 17.60
C GLY A 67 18.32 -24.49 17.15
N ILE A 68 17.18 -23.98 16.68
CA ILE A 68 16.10 -24.75 16.06
C ILE A 68 16.10 -24.36 14.58
N ASP A 69 16.28 -25.34 13.71
CA ASP A 69 16.16 -25.13 12.27
C ASP A 69 14.79 -25.61 11.79
N MET A 70 14.20 -24.87 10.86
CA MET A 70 12.91 -25.19 10.29
C MET A 70 12.94 -25.08 8.76
N SER A 71 12.19 -25.93 8.08
CA SER A 71 12.09 -25.95 6.62
C SER A 71 10.66 -26.18 6.17
N ASN A 72 10.29 -25.66 5.01
CA ASN A 72 9.00 -25.93 4.40
C ASN A 72 8.92 -27.40 3.97
N ARG A 73 7.86 -28.10 4.38
CA ARG A 73 7.68 -29.52 4.05
C ARG A 73 7.24 -29.74 2.60
N ASN A 74 6.43 -28.82 2.08
CA ASN A 74 5.91 -28.84 0.72
C ASN A 74 6.35 -27.58 -0.03
N SER A 75 6.19 -27.58 -1.36
CA SER A 75 6.33 -26.37 -2.15
C SER A 75 5.27 -25.33 -1.77
N LEU A 76 5.67 -24.08 -1.62
CA LEU A 76 4.78 -22.94 -1.42
C LEU A 76 4.47 -22.29 -2.77
N SER A 77 3.19 -22.10 -3.07
CA SER A 77 2.76 -21.44 -4.30
C SER A 77 2.68 -19.94 -4.10
N LEU A 78 3.47 -19.19 -4.87
CA LEU A 78 3.50 -17.73 -4.86
C LEU A 78 2.79 -17.18 -6.09
N SER A 79 1.54 -17.62 -6.30
CA SER A 79 0.69 -17.10 -7.38
C SER A 79 0.37 -15.61 -7.16
N PRO A 80 0.12 -14.84 -8.24
CA PRO A 80 -0.26 -13.43 -8.12
C PRO A 80 -1.44 -13.21 -7.18
N GLY A 81 -1.36 -12.16 -6.35
CA GLY A 81 -2.37 -11.78 -5.36
C GLY A 81 -2.53 -12.76 -4.18
N ASN A 82 -1.73 -13.82 -4.12
CA ASN A 82 -1.86 -14.83 -3.09
C ASN A 82 -1.28 -14.35 -1.73
N THR A 83 -1.84 -14.85 -0.64
CA THR A 83 -1.25 -14.74 0.69
C THR A 83 -0.99 -16.13 1.25
N VAL A 84 0.24 -16.37 1.71
CA VAL A 84 0.66 -17.64 2.32
C VAL A 84 0.92 -17.41 3.81
N ASP A 85 0.09 -18.01 4.67
CA ASP A 85 0.35 -18.05 6.11
C ASP A 85 1.53 -19.00 6.38
N LEU A 86 2.65 -18.49 6.91
CA LEU A 86 3.86 -19.27 7.14
C LEU A 86 3.87 -19.94 8.51
N VAL A 87 3.92 -19.15 9.57
CA VAL A 87 4.07 -19.62 10.95
C VAL A 87 3.55 -18.59 11.94
N GLY A 88 2.74 -19.01 12.90
CA GLY A 88 2.16 -18.11 13.89
C GLY A 88 1.37 -17.00 13.20
N ASN A 89 1.85 -15.76 13.30
CA ASN A 89 1.26 -14.61 12.64
C ASN A 89 2.06 -14.09 11.44
N LEU A 90 3.12 -14.78 11.04
CA LEU A 90 3.97 -14.43 9.90
C LEU A 90 3.35 -14.95 8.60
N LYS A 91 3.31 -14.08 7.58
CA LYS A 91 2.75 -14.34 6.26
C LYS A 91 3.70 -13.90 5.15
N ILE A 92 3.57 -14.50 3.98
CA ILE A 92 4.06 -13.96 2.71
C ILE A 92 2.86 -13.39 1.96
N ILE A 93 2.93 -12.13 1.54
CA ILE A 93 1.94 -11.52 0.65
C ILE A 93 2.59 -11.36 -0.72
N VAL A 94 1.94 -11.85 -1.77
CA VAL A 94 2.42 -11.83 -3.15
C VAL A 94 1.67 -10.76 -3.92
N ALA A 95 2.40 -9.94 -4.66
CA ALA A 95 1.83 -8.92 -5.53
C ALA A 95 0.90 -9.53 -6.59
N ASP A 96 -0.18 -8.84 -6.92
CA ASP A 96 -1.03 -9.15 -8.07
C ASP A 96 -0.40 -8.57 -9.35
N SER A 97 0.71 -9.17 -9.76
CA SER A 97 1.52 -8.72 -10.89
C SER A 97 2.10 -9.90 -11.66
N SER A 98 2.35 -9.70 -12.95
CA SER A 98 3.06 -10.67 -13.79
C SER A 98 4.51 -10.86 -13.34
N THR A 99 5.09 -9.85 -12.69
CA THR A 99 6.41 -9.91 -12.07
C THR A 99 6.27 -10.39 -10.63
N LEU A 100 6.98 -11.47 -10.28
CA LEU A 100 6.98 -11.99 -8.91
C LEU A 100 7.60 -10.98 -7.94
N ARG A 101 6.76 -10.37 -7.10
CA ARG A 101 7.16 -9.59 -5.93
C ARG A 101 6.40 -10.11 -4.72
N PHE A 102 7.07 -10.21 -3.57
CA PHE A 102 6.41 -10.60 -2.33
C PHE A 102 7.07 -9.89 -1.14
N ALA A 103 6.29 -9.74 -0.08
CA ALA A 103 6.76 -9.17 1.18
C ALA A 103 6.38 -10.09 2.36
N LEU A 104 7.17 -10.02 3.43
CA LEU A 104 6.74 -10.57 4.71
C LEU A 104 5.75 -9.62 5.36
N SER A 105 4.75 -10.20 6.01
CA SER A 105 3.73 -9.47 6.76
C SER A 105 3.46 -10.16 8.08
N VAL A 106 3.06 -9.38 9.08
CA VAL A 106 2.58 -9.93 10.34
C VAL A 106 1.17 -9.45 10.62
N GLU A 107 0.34 -10.31 11.20
CA GLU A 107 -0.96 -9.91 11.71
C GLU A 107 -0.86 -9.71 13.22
N ARG A 108 -1.07 -8.47 13.68
CA ARG A 108 -0.98 -8.13 15.11
C ARG A 108 -1.89 -6.96 15.44
N THR A 109 -2.53 -7.03 16.60
CA THR A 109 -3.36 -5.96 17.16
C THR A 109 -2.65 -5.29 18.35
N GLY A 110 -2.97 -4.02 18.61
CA GLY A 110 -2.43 -3.24 19.71
C GLY A 110 -1.19 -2.40 19.36
N ALA A 111 -0.59 -1.77 20.37
CA ALA A 111 0.62 -0.97 20.19
C ALA A 111 1.85 -1.88 20.03
N PHE A 112 2.68 -1.58 19.05
CA PHE A 112 3.95 -2.25 18.82
C PHE A 112 4.98 -1.25 18.29
N GLU A 113 6.26 -1.59 18.44
CA GLU A 113 7.36 -0.82 17.88
C GLU A 113 7.85 -1.49 16.60
N MET A 114 8.15 -0.67 15.59
CA MET A 114 8.67 -1.08 14.31
C MET A 114 10.10 -0.60 14.17
N ARG A 115 11.00 -1.47 13.70
CA ARG A 115 12.41 -1.13 13.47
C ARG A 115 12.81 -1.54 12.07
N GLY A 116 13.50 -0.63 11.38
CA GLY A 116 14.26 -0.97 10.19
C GLY A 116 15.61 -1.58 10.53
N THR A 117 16.42 -1.82 9.50
CA THR A 117 17.81 -2.27 9.68
C THR A 117 18.60 -1.29 10.54
N ILE A 118 19.46 -1.79 11.42
CA ILE A 118 20.22 -0.93 12.35
C ILE A 118 21.45 -0.32 11.68
N TYR A 119 21.87 0.87 12.12
CA TYR A 119 23.23 1.38 11.87
C TYR A 119 24.25 0.64 12.76
N PRO A 120 25.48 0.35 12.32
CA PRO A 120 26.09 0.71 11.03
C PRO A 120 25.81 -0.26 9.88
N THR A 121 25.00 -1.31 10.10
CA THR A 121 24.66 -2.27 9.04
C THR A 121 24.01 -1.59 7.84
N ALA A 122 23.14 -0.62 8.07
CA ALA A 122 22.59 0.26 7.06
C ALA A 122 22.97 1.73 7.32
N THR A 123 23.26 2.45 6.25
CA THR A 123 23.41 3.93 6.23
C THR A 123 22.37 4.60 5.33
N GLU A 124 21.62 3.80 4.58
CA GLU A 124 20.52 4.21 3.74
C GLU A 124 19.35 3.27 4.04
N TRP A 125 18.20 3.88 4.31
CA TRP A 125 16.94 3.20 4.46
C TRP A 125 16.08 3.46 3.26
N ASP A 126 15.58 2.38 2.68
CA ASP A 126 14.67 2.36 1.56
C ASP A 126 13.59 1.31 1.85
N LEU A 127 12.78 1.01 0.85
CA LEU A 127 11.65 0.09 0.96
C LEU A 127 12.12 -1.33 1.32
N MET A 128 13.35 -1.70 0.95
CA MET A 128 13.87 -3.05 1.16
C MET A 128 14.29 -3.30 2.61
N ASN A 129 14.53 -2.24 3.39
CA ASN A 129 15.06 -2.37 4.75
C ASN A 129 14.34 -1.51 5.81
N PHE A 130 13.33 -0.73 5.38
CA PHE A 130 12.42 0.05 6.22
C PHE A 130 11.01 0.12 5.63
N GLY A 131 10.45 -1.04 5.34
CA GLY A 131 9.04 -1.24 5.04
C GLY A 131 8.58 -2.56 5.64
N LEU A 132 7.42 -2.57 6.29
CA LEU A 132 6.78 -3.81 6.71
C LEU A 132 5.26 -3.68 6.63
N ASN A 133 4.65 -4.71 6.08
CA ASN A 133 3.21 -4.85 6.03
C ASN A 133 2.69 -5.42 7.36
N ILE A 134 1.73 -4.73 7.98
CA ILE A 134 1.03 -5.24 9.17
C ILE A 134 -0.46 -5.17 8.96
N GLY A 135 -1.11 -6.34 8.90
CA GLY A 135 -2.57 -6.43 8.72
C GLY A 135 -3.08 -5.64 7.49
N GLY A 136 -2.32 -5.65 6.38
CA GLY A 136 -2.65 -4.91 5.16
C GLY A 136 -2.33 -3.41 5.20
N THR A 137 -1.73 -2.90 6.28
CA THR A 137 -1.22 -1.53 6.36
C THR A 137 0.28 -1.49 6.10
N ASN A 138 0.70 -0.64 5.16
CA ASN A 138 2.12 -0.31 4.95
C ASN A 138 2.63 0.54 6.12
N LEU A 139 3.66 0.07 6.81
CA LEU A 139 4.35 0.82 7.86
C LEU A 139 5.81 1.05 7.47
N GLY A 140 6.29 2.28 7.65
CA GLY A 140 7.59 2.71 7.13
C GLY A 140 7.42 3.48 5.83
N PHE A 141 8.30 3.25 4.86
CA PHE A 141 8.16 3.83 3.53
C PHE A 141 7.05 3.15 2.73
N TYR A 142 6.28 3.96 2.00
CA TYR A 142 5.19 3.50 1.16
C TYR A 142 5.71 2.69 -0.01
N TYR A 143 5.15 1.49 -0.19
CA TYR A 143 5.38 0.64 -1.35
C TYR A 143 4.07 0.02 -1.82
N ASP A 144 3.78 0.19 -3.10
CA ASP A 144 2.79 -0.58 -3.84
C ASP A 144 3.54 -1.66 -4.63
N MET A 145 3.42 -2.90 -4.19
CA MET A 145 4.09 -4.05 -4.80
C MET A 145 3.41 -4.53 -6.09
N ASP A 146 2.13 -4.23 -6.28
CA ASP A 146 1.38 -4.62 -7.48
C ASP A 146 1.86 -3.77 -8.66
N ASN A 147 2.05 -2.48 -8.41
CA ASN A 147 2.43 -1.48 -9.41
C ASN A 147 3.92 -1.10 -9.41
N ASP A 148 4.69 -1.63 -8.45
CA ASP A 148 6.10 -1.32 -8.23
C ASP A 148 6.37 0.17 -8.01
N VAL A 149 5.60 0.76 -7.10
CA VAL A 149 5.64 2.21 -6.81
C VAL A 149 6.05 2.46 -5.38
N GLY A 150 6.99 3.39 -5.22
CA GLY A 150 7.55 3.76 -3.93
C GLY A 150 9.02 4.04 -4.14
N LYS A 151 9.45 5.29 -3.89
CA LYS A 151 10.83 5.73 -4.10
C LYS A 151 11.36 6.56 -2.93
N GLU A 152 10.75 6.36 -1.76
CA GLU A 152 11.18 7.03 -0.53
C GLU A 152 12.48 6.43 -0.01
N ARG A 153 13.39 7.31 0.40
CA ARG A 153 14.69 6.94 0.98
C ARG A 153 15.11 7.92 2.06
N LEU A 154 15.73 7.41 3.12
CA LEU A 154 16.40 8.19 4.15
C LEU A 154 17.88 7.77 4.23
N LYS A 155 18.79 8.72 4.09
CA LYS A 155 20.23 8.45 4.08
C LYS A 155 20.97 9.25 5.15
N ILE A 156 21.85 8.57 5.88
CA ILE A 156 22.88 9.21 6.69
C ILE A 156 24.16 9.23 5.85
N GLU A 157 24.54 10.42 5.38
CA GLU A 157 25.77 10.61 4.61
C GLU A 157 27.03 10.61 5.48
N SER A 158 26.91 11.05 6.74
CA SER A 158 28.03 11.17 7.66
C SER A 158 27.56 11.21 9.12
N ILE A 159 28.37 10.69 10.03
CA ILE A 159 28.17 10.77 11.48
C ILE A 159 29.49 11.10 12.17
N ASN A 160 29.45 11.93 13.21
CA ASN A 160 30.56 12.23 14.09
C ASN A 160 30.22 11.77 15.51
N GLY A 161 30.73 10.60 15.91
CA GLY A 161 30.39 9.97 17.19
C GLY A 161 28.89 9.65 17.28
N ARG A 162 28.16 10.44 18.07
CA ARG A 162 26.70 10.31 18.26
C ARG A 162 25.90 11.45 17.63
N THR A 163 26.53 12.22 16.74
CA THR A 163 25.92 13.41 16.13
C THR A 163 25.98 13.30 14.61
N ILE A 164 24.83 13.46 13.95
CA ILE A 164 24.77 13.62 12.49
C ILE A 164 25.01 15.11 12.19
N PRO A 165 26.03 15.48 11.40
CA PRO A 165 26.26 16.87 11.03
C PRO A 165 25.10 17.48 10.22
N GLU A 166 25.03 18.80 10.18
CA GLU A 166 24.01 19.53 9.42
C GLU A 166 23.95 19.07 7.95
N GLY A 167 22.73 18.81 7.45
CA GLY A 167 22.50 18.38 6.07
C GLY A 167 22.96 16.96 5.74
N LYS A 168 23.45 16.19 6.72
CA LYS A 168 23.93 14.81 6.53
C LYS A 168 22.91 13.72 6.85
N LEU A 169 21.71 14.10 7.29
CA LEU A 169 20.52 13.26 7.25
C LEU A 169 19.62 13.76 6.12
N ARG A 170 19.40 12.94 5.10
CA ARG A 170 18.62 13.32 3.91
C ARG A 170 17.47 12.36 3.69
N TYR A 171 16.25 12.89 3.71
CA TYR A 171 15.09 12.21 3.15
C TYR A 171 14.91 12.63 1.69
N SER A 172 14.50 11.70 0.83
CA SER A 172 14.17 11.96 -0.57
C SER A 172 13.03 11.05 -1.03
N THR A 173 12.21 11.53 -1.97
CA THR A 173 11.20 10.74 -2.66
C THR A 173 11.09 11.22 -4.12
N THR A 174 10.48 10.44 -4.99
CA THR A 174 10.24 10.80 -6.39
C THR A 174 8.82 10.39 -6.75
N ALA A 175 8.03 11.34 -7.25
CA ALA A 175 6.69 11.04 -7.75
C ALA A 175 6.80 10.22 -9.05
N GLU A 176 5.99 9.18 -9.15
CA GLU A 176 5.75 8.46 -10.41
C GLU A 176 4.37 8.86 -10.91
N GLU A 177 4.27 9.29 -12.17
CA GLU A 177 3.02 9.62 -12.83
C GLU A 177 2.62 8.47 -13.77
N VAL A 178 1.33 8.15 -13.81
CA VAL A 178 0.78 7.39 -14.95
C VAL A 178 0.80 8.29 -16.18
N SER A 179 0.93 7.71 -17.37
CA SER A 179 0.67 8.44 -18.62
C SER A 179 -0.68 8.04 -19.18
N PHE A 180 -1.23 8.83 -20.08
CA PHE A 180 -2.40 8.41 -20.85
C PHE A 180 -2.38 8.97 -22.26
N ASP A 181 -2.97 8.22 -23.18
CA ASP A 181 -3.26 8.67 -24.53
C ASP A 181 -4.75 9.00 -24.67
N ALA A 182 -5.03 10.12 -25.31
CA ALA A 182 -6.36 10.61 -25.59
C ALA A 182 -6.29 11.57 -26.79
N PRO A 183 -7.33 11.63 -27.64
CA PRO A 183 -7.41 12.58 -28.72
C PRO A 183 -7.27 14.03 -28.22
N ALA A 184 -6.44 14.83 -28.90
CA ALA A 184 -6.31 16.26 -28.59
C ALA A 184 -7.57 17.06 -28.97
N LYS A 185 -8.43 16.49 -29.84
CA LYS A 185 -9.67 17.09 -30.31
C LYS A 185 -10.76 16.05 -30.42
N GLY A 186 -11.99 16.46 -30.14
CA GLY A 186 -13.19 15.65 -30.32
C GLY A 186 -14.37 16.49 -30.82
N ASN A 187 -15.44 15.83 -31.22
CA ASN A 187 -16.71 16.50 -31.50
C ASN A 187 -17.65 16.24 -30.32
N GLN A 188 -18.46 17.24 -29.97
CA GLN A 188 -19.53 17.09 -28.99
C GLN A 188 -20.48 15.96 -29.44
N LEU A 189 -20.93 15.18 -28.47
CA LEU A 189 -21.68 13.92 -28.62
C LEU A 189 -20.90 12.82 -29.39
N GLY A 190 -19.61 13.01 -29.63
CA GLY A 190 -18.70 12.00 -30.14
C GLY A 190 -18.07 11.19 -29.01
N ASN A 191 -17.74 9.93 -29.31
CA ASN A 191 -16.98 9.08 -28.40
C ASN A 191 -15.48 9.26 -28.60
N ILE A 192 -14.75 9.30 -27.50
CA ILE A 192 -13.29 9.19 -27.46
C ILE A 192 -12.89 7.97 -26.65
N THR A 193 -11.71 7.44 -26.95
CA THR A 193 -11.05 6.42 -26.15
C THR A 193 -9.89 7.07 -25.41
N ILE A 194 -9.85 6.86 -24.10
CA ILE A 194 -8.79 7.30 -23.20
C ILE A 194 -8.05 6.06 -22.73
N ARG A 195 -6.75 5.97 -22.98
CA ARG A 195 -5.93 4.81 -22.62
C ARG A 195 -4.88 5.19 -21.60
N VAL A 196 -4.94 4.62 -20.39
CA VAL A 196 -3.98 4.88 -19.31
C VAL A 196 -2.88 3.83 -19.33
N LEU A 197 -1.64 4.29 -19.16
CA LEU A 197 -0.43 3.50 -19.25
C LEU A 197 0.49 3.76 -18.04
N ASN A 198 1.24 2.75 -17.63
CA ASN A 198 2.37 2.88 -16.71
C ASN A 198 3.57 2.20 -17.36
N LYS A 199 4.64 2.95 -17.66
CA LYS A 199 5.84 2.44 -18.36
C LYS A 199 5.47 1.61 -19.60
N ASP A 200 4.55 2.14 -20.41
CA ASP A 200 4.00 1.56 -21.65
C ASP A 200 3.09 0.32 -21.49
N GLU A 201 2.83 -0.14 -20.25
CA GLU A 201 1.85 -1.20 -19.98
C GLU A 201 0.45 -0.64 -19.69
N PRO A 202 -0.62 -1.27 -20.18
CA PRO A 202 -1.98 -0.85 -19.90
C PRO A 202 -2.31 -0.96 -18.40
N VAL A 203 -2.98 0.06 -17.87
CA VAL A 203 -3.36 0.13 -16.47
C VAL A 203 -4.86 -0.05 -16.34
N ALA A 204 -5.29 -1.20 -15.82
CA ALA A 204 -6.68 -1.45 -15.46
C ALA A 204 -7.04 -0.76 -14.12
N GLY A 205 -8.29 -0.30 -14.00
CA GLY A 205 -8.79 0.29 -12.76
C GLY A 205 -8.28 1.71 -12.45
N ALA A 206 -7.61 2.38 -13.39
CA ALA A 206 -7.25 3.78 -13.24
C ALA A 206 -8.50 4.66 -13.32
N VAL A 207 -8.63 5.62 -12.40
CA VAL A 207 -9.72 6.59 -12.39
C VAL A 207 -9.45 7.64 -13.45
N VAL A 208 -10.41 7.83 -14.35
CA VAL A 208 -10.39 8.91 -15.34
C VAL A 208 -11.46 9.93 -14.97
N SER A 209 -11.09 11.22 -15.03
CA SER A 209 -11.99 12.33 -14.75
C SER A 209 -11.99 13.33 -15.90
N PHE A 210 -13.13 13.98 -16.15
CA PHE A 210 -13.30 15.08 -17.10
C PHE A 210 -13.72 16.33 -16.33
N ASP A 211 -12.94 17.42 -16.42
CA ASP A 211 -13.12 18.65 -15.63
C ASP A 211 -13.29 18.42 -14.12
N ASN A 212 -12.48 17.51 -13.57
CA ASN A 212 -12.51 17.06 -12.16
C ASN A 212 -13.73 16.22 -11.76
N LYS A 213 -14.59 15.83 -12.69
CA LYS A 213 -15.67 14.87 -12.43
C LYS A 213 -15.23 13.48 -12.88
N ASP A 214 -15.28 12.50 -11.99
CA ASP A 214 -14.96 11.12 -12.33
C ASP A 214 -15.96 10.59 -13.37
N ILE A 215 -15.42 10.07 -14.48
CA ILE A 215 -16.19 9.54 -15.60
C ILE A 215 -16.12 8.01 -15.71
N GLY A 216 -15.16 7.38 -15.04
CA GLY A 216 -15.09 5.92 -14.97
C GLY A 216 -13.72 5.37 -14.56
N LEU A 217 -13.63 4.05 -14.62
CA LEU A 217 -12.39 3.28 -14.46
C LEU A 217 -11.99 2.69 -15.80
N THR A 218 -10.68 2.58 -16.05
CA THR A 218 -10.17 1.83 -17.20
C THR A 218 -10.41 0.32 -17.07
N ASP A 219 -10.62 -0.34 -18.21
CA ASP A 219 -10.79 -1.79 -18.30
C ASP A 219 -9.44 -2.56 -18.29
N GLU A 220 -9.48 -3.88 -18.52
CA GLU A 220 -8.28 -4.74 -18.58
C GLU A 220 -7.27 -4.35 -19.67
N ASN A 221 -7.71 -3.60 -20.70
CA ASN A 221 -6.83 -3.08 -21.76
C ASN A 221 -6.29 -1.68 -21.42
N GLY A 222 -6.62 -1.16 -20.24
CA GLY A 222 -6.29 0.18 -19.80
C GLY A 222 -7.12 1.26 -20.49
N GLU A 223 -8.28 0.92 -21.07
CA GLU A 223 -9.08 1.83 -21.87
C GLU A 223 -10.39 2.23 -21.17
N LEU A 224 -10.81 3.48 -21.40
CA LEU A 224 -12.14 3.98 -21.08
C LEU A 224 -12.71 4.72 -22.29
N ASN A 225 -13.90 4.32 -22.72
CA ASN A 225 -14.66 5.03 -23.75
C ASN A 225 -15.58 6.07 -23.09
N TYR A 226 -15.53 7.31 -23.57
CA TYR A 226 -16.29 8.42 -23.02
C TYR A 226 -16.96 9.25 -24.13
N MET A 227 -18.21 9.62 -23.92
CA MET A 227 -18.95 10.51 -24.81
C MET A 227 -18.79 11.96 -24.35
N LEU A 228 -18.32 12.83 -25.23
CA LEU A 228 -18.08 14.24 -24.92
C LEU A 228 -19.41 15.01 -24.89
N GLU A 229 -19.88 15.44 -23.71
CA GLU A 229 -21.19 16.09 -23.58
C GLU A 229 -21.15 17.58 -23.93
N ASP A 230 -20.13 18.28 -23.46
CA ASP A 230 -19.99 19.73 -23.59
C ASP A 230 -18.88 20.10 -24.59
N SER A 231 -19.11 21.19 -25.32
CA SER A 231 -18.11 21.76 -26.23
C SER A 231 -17.26 22.82 -25.53
N GLY A 232 -16.01 22.97 -25.95
CA GLY A 232 -15.07 23.94 -25.39
C GLY A 232 -13.70 23.34 -25.15
N MET A 233 -12.90 24.03 -24.34
CA MET A 233 -11.65 23.49 -23.81
C MET A 233 -11.95 22.80 -22.49
N HIS A 234 -11.57 21.53 -22.38
CA HIS A 234 -11.76 20.71 -21.20
C HIS A 234 -10.45 20.03 -20.81
N THR A 235 -10.35 19.55 -19.59
CA THR A 235 -9.16 18.82 -19.12
C THR A 235 -9.54 17.39 -18.72
N ILE A 236 -8.82 16.43 -19.28
CA ILE A 236 -8.87 15.02 -18.91
C ILE A 236 -7.81 14.77 -17.83
N TYR A 237 -8.19 14.07 -16.78
CA TYR A 237 -7.30 13.61 -15.72
C TYR A 237 -7.26 12.09 -15.68
N ALA A 238 -6.08 11.53 -15.45
CA ALA A 238 -5.91 10.12 -15.12
C ALA A 238 -5.21 10.00 -13.77
N SER A 239 -5.72 9.11 -12.92
CA SER A 239 -5.16 8.88 -11.58
C SER A 239 -5.22 7.41 -11.18
N MET A 240 -4.17 6.98 -10.48
CA MET A 240 -4.03 5.63 -9.95
C MET A 240 -3.43 5.73 -8.54
N SER A 241 -3.86 4.84 -7.65
CA SER A 241 -3.29 4.76 -6.30
C SER A 241 -1.77 4.64 -6.35
N GLY A 242 -1.06 5.42 -5.53
CA GLY A 242 0.40 5.45 -5.50
C GLY A 242 1.06 6.37 -6.54
N PHE A 243 0.33 6.81 -7.57
CA PHE A 243 0.84 7.70 -8.62
C PHE A 243 0.37 9.14 -8.48
N ALA A 244 1.16 10.07 -8.99
CA ALA A 244 0.72 11.43 -9.24
C ALA A 244 -0.26 11.48 -10.43
N LYS A 245 -1.18 12.45 -10.40
CA LYS A 245 -2.21 12.62 -11.43
C LYS A 245 -1.62 13.16 -12.72
N ALA A 246 -1.96 12.54 -13.84
CA ALA A 246 -1.69 13.11 -15.16
C ALA A 246 -2.88 13.94 -15.65
N ALA A 247 -2.59 14.99 -16.42
CA ALA A 247 -3.61 15.86 -17.01
C ALA A 247 -3.26 16.23 -18.46
N ARG A 248 -4.28 16.34 -19.32
CA ARG A 248 -4.15 16.81 -20.70
C ARG A 248 -5.44 17.52 -21.13
N ASP A 249 -5.29 18.63 -21.85
CA ASP A 249 -6.42 19.35 -22.41
C ASP A 249 -6.94 18.72 -23.71
N ILE A 250 -8.24 18.85 -23.94
CA ILE A 250 -8.95 18.45 -25.16
C ILE A 250 -9.82 19.59 -25.67
N GLU A 251 -9.77 19.84 -26.98
CA GLU A 251 -10.67 20.76 -27.68
C GLU A 251 -11.91 19.99 -28.16
N VAL A 252 -13.08 20.27 -27.59
CA VAL A 252 -14.35 19.67 -28.01
C VAL A 252 -15.11 20.65 -28.89
N ARG A 253 -15.35 20.25 -30.13
CA ARG A 253 -16.00 21.07 -31.15
C ARG A 253 -17.51 20.88 -31.12
N MET A 254 -18.26 21.97 -31.12
CA MET A 254 -19.69 21.93 -31.36
C MET A 254 -19.97 21.23 -32.70
N PRO A 255 -21.05 20.44 -32.80
CA PRO A 255 -21.43 19.85 -34.08
C PRO A 255 -21.81 21.01 -35.00
N PHE A 256 -21.22 21.07 -36.19
CA PHE A 256 -21.61 22.05 -37.19
C PHE A 256 -23.09 21.82 -37.52
N ALA A 257 -23.95 22.76 -37.12
CA ALA A 257 -25.32 22.81 -37.63
C ALA A 257 -25.24 23.28 -39.09
N GLU A 258 -25.34 22.36 -40.04
CA GLU A 258 -25.60 22.71 -41.43
C GLU A 258 -27.06 23.15 -41.54
N PHE A 259 -27.31 24.46 -41.45
CA PHE A 259 -28.62 25.01 -41.83
C PHE A 259 -28.76 24.90 -43.35
N VAL A 260 -29.42 23.82 -43.81
CA VAL A 260 -29.90 23.74 -45.18
C VAL A 260 -31.08 24.71 -45.31
N LEU A 261 -30.83 25.87 -45.92
CA LEU A 261 -31.86 26.84 -46.31
C LEU A 261 -32.69 26.23 -47.46
N GLY A 262 -33.63 25.38 -47.10
CA GLY A 262 -34.58 24.75 -48.00
C GLY A 262 -35.57 25.77 -48.57
N GLN A 263 -35.35 26.14 -49.83
CA GLN A 263 -36.30 26.60 -50.86
C GLN A 263 -37.50 27.46 -50.41
N LYS A 264 -37.55 28.69 -50.96
CA LYS A 264 -38.73 29.56 -51.07
C LYS A 264 -39.99 28.73 -51.37
N LYS A 265 -40.86 28.58 -50.37
CA LYS A 265 -42.24 28.13 -50.59
C LYS A 265 -43.08 29.38 -50.78
N THR A 266 -43.44 29.68 -52.03
CA THR A 266 -44.47 30.67 -52.34
C THR A 266 -45.76 30.20 -51.68
N VAL A 267 -46.24 30.94 -50.68
CA VAL A 267 -47.57 30.72 -50.11
C VAL A 267 -48.54 31.52 -50.97
N GLU A 268 -49.40 30.83 -51.72
CA GLU A 268 -50.60 31.48 -52.26
C GLU A 268 -51.50 31.87 -51.08
N VAL A 269 -51.71 33.17 -50.91
CA VAL A 269 -52.73 33.69 -50.00
C VAL A 269 -54.08 33.54 -50.70
N LYS A 270 -54.80 32.46 -50.41
CA LYS A 270 -56.23 32.36 -50.72
C LYS A 270 -57.03 32.84 -49.51
N ASP A 271 -57.62 34.02 -49.66
CA ASP A 271 -58.63 34.64 -48.81
C ASP A 271 -58.23 34.99 -47.36
N ALA A 272 -57.48 36.07 -47.21
CA ALA A 272 -57.54 36.93 -46.02
C ALA A 272 -58.25 38.25 -46.40
N PRO A 273 -59.09 38.87 -45.54
CA PRO A 273 -60.01 39.94 -45.95
C PRO A 273 -59.38 41.33 -46.12
N PHE A 274 -58.05 41.48 -46.08
CA PHE A 274 -57.42 42.79 -46.02
C PHE A 274 -56.16 42.87 -46.90
N ASN A 275 -56.11 43.91 -47.73
CA ASN A 275 -55.00 44.24 -48.63
C ASN A 275 -53.74 44.60 -47.84
N VAL A 276 -52.61 43.98 -48.17
CA VAL A 276 -51.28 44.45 -47.75
C VAL A 276 -50.63 45.13 -48.95
N PHE A 277 -50.43 46.45 -48.87
CA PHE A 277 -49.61 47.22 -49.81
C PHE A 277 -48.15 47.10 -49.39
N LEU A 278 -47.27 46.75 -50.34
CA LEU A 278 -45.82 46.95 -50.20
C LEU A 278 -45.49 48.35 -50.75
N MET A 279 -44.86 49.20 -49.93
CA MET A 279 -44.10 50.33 -50.43
C MET A 279 -42.62 49.96 -50.41
N GLU A 280 -41.98 50.06 -51.57
CA GLU A 280 -40.53 50.02 -51.74
C GLU A 280 -39.99 51.46 -51.74
N ASP A 281 -38.84 51.66 -51.11
CA ASP A 281 -37.81 52.59 -51.57
C ASP A 281 -36.62 51.75 -52.07
#